data_AF-A0A9D7PB21-F1
#
_entry.id   AF-A0A9D7PB21-F1
#
_cell.length_a   1.000
_cell.length_b   1.000
_cell.length_c   1.000
_cell.angle_alpha   90.00
_cell.angle_beta   90.00
_cell.angle_gamma   90.00
#
_symmetry.space_group_name_H-M   'P 1'
#
loop_
_entity.id
_entity.type
_entity.pdbx_description
1 polymer ?
#
loop_
_entity_poly.entity_id
_entity_poly.type
_entity_poly.pdbx_seq_one_letter_code
_entity_poly.pdbx_strand_id
1 'polypeptide(L)'
;MLGEALIDVGEAESDTRYQRWLDALEPGDEAELLEATIAIPTLNSRVLDRFFAVESDDLGRPGQRAMEQRLIVLLSELRPHETARIRELHKARQRRLDRTTRIGGTVELPTKCARCGSQLKDVRPTGRPRIYCSPACRKAAYEDRRAHRDGAVNVQVVERVVTEIRERRIDVPHPRTECILEVFANDDALVNVIWALIEAVRGGHDPAFSPDQPRFWDLLQQHRGALRGPGQARRKLRATRTRRAS
;
A
#
# COMPACT_ATOMS: atom_id res chain seq x y z
N MET A 1 -9.35 1.45 11.03
CA MET A 1 -9.59 1.42 12.49
C MET A 1 -8.49 2.08 13.31
N LEU A 2 -7.23 1.60 13.38
CA LEU A 2 -6.16 2.29 14.14
C LEU A 2 -5.36 3.35 13.32
N GLY A 3 -5.56 3.40 11.99
CA GLY A 3 -4.83 4.31 11.10
C GLY A 3 -5.47 5.68 10.90
N GLU A 4 -6.79 5.76 10.81
CA GLU A 4 -7.50 7.04 10.59
C GLU A 4 -7.47 7.93 11.84
N ALA A 5 -7.65 7.35 13.03
CA ALA A 5 -7.61 8.09 14.30
C ALA A 5 -6.23 8.70 14.63
N LEU A 6 -5.13 8.16 14.07
CA LEU A 6 -3.79 8.73 14.26
C LEU A 6 -3.50 9.91 13.33
N ILE A 7 -4.20 9.99 12.19
CA ILE A 7 -4.04 11.09 11.23
C ILE A 7 -4.78 12.33 11.73
N ASP A 8 -6.00 12.15 12.26
CA ASP A 8 -6.86 13.23 12.76
C ASP A 8 -6.28 13.92 14.01
N VAL A 9 -5.63 13.15 14.91
CA VAL A 9 -4.94 13.70 16.09
C VAL A 9 -3.67 14.46 15.70
N GLY A 10 -2.93 13.99 14.68
CA GLY A 10 -1.72 14.66 14.21
C GLY A 10 -2.01 15.99 13.51
N GLU A 11 -3.14 16.11 12.81
CA GLU A 11 -3.56 17.34 12.14
C GLU A 11 -3.98 18.43 13.14
N ALA A 12 -4.78 18.07 14.16
CA ALA A 12 -5.22 19.01 15.20
C ALA A 12 -4.06 19.53 16.09
N GLU A 13 -3.08 18.67 16.39
CA GLU A 13 -1.87 19.05 17.13
C GLU A 13 -0.95 19.98 16.29
N SER A 14 -0.93 19.79 14.97
CA SER A 14 -0.18 20.64 14.03
C SER A 14 -0.82 22.02 13.87
N ASP A 15 -2.14 22.09 13.75
CA ASP A 15 -2.89 23.36 13.70
C ASP A 15 -2.69 24.20 14.97
N THR A 16 -2.66 23.56 16.14
CA THR A 16 -2.44 24.23 17.43
C THR A 16 -1.04 24.85 17.52
N ARG A 17 -0.01 24.13 17.07
CA ARG A 17 1.38 24.62 17.05
C ARG A 17 1.54 25.76 16.05
N TYR A 18 0.91 25.67 14.88
CA TYR A 18 0.92 26.73 13.87
C TYR A 18 0.26 28.02 14.38
N GLN A 19 -0.90 27.92 15.03
CA GLN A 19 -1.59 29.11 15.56
C GLN A 19 -0.77 29.80 16.65
N ARG A 20 -0.17 29.04 17.58
CA ARG A 20 0.75 29.59 18.60
C ARG A 20 1.95 30.31 17.99
N TRP A 21 2.47 29.81 16.87
CA TRP A 21 3.58 30.46 16.16
C TRP A 21 3.16 31.75 15.45
N LEU A 22 1.94 31.82 14.89
CA LEU A 22 1.39 33.06 14.35
C LEU A 22 1.16 34.11 15.44
N ASP A 23 0.57 33.70 16.57
CA ASP A 23 0.27 34.58 17.68
C ASP A 23 1.56 35.16 18.31
N ALA A 24 2.68 34.42 18.25
CA ALA A 24 3.99 34.90 18.68
C ALA A 24 4.66 35.86 17.66
N LEU A 25 4.29 35.75 16.38
CA LEU A 25 4.83 36.58 15.30
C LEU A 25 4.25 38.01 15.31
N GLU A 26 3.01 38.17 15.76
CA GLU A 26 2.25 39.44 15.76
C GLU A 26 2.74 40.48 16.79
N PRO A 27 3.09 40.13 18.06
CA PRO A 27 3.58 41.06 19.06
C PRO A 27 5.11 41.27 19.03
N GLY A 28 5.87 40.41 18.34
CA GLY A 28 7.33 40.52 18.20
C GLY A 28 8.13 40.12 19.45
N ASP A 29 7.57 39.29 20.34
CA ASP A 29 8.33 38.71 21.45
C ASP A 29 9.30 37.64 20.90
N GLU A 30 10.59 38.00 20.85
CA GLU A 30 11.65 37.12 20.32
C GLU A 30 11.79 35.81 21.10
N ALA A 31 11.49 35.81 22.41
CA ALA A 31 11.60 34.61 23.24
C ALA A 31 10.44 33.64 22.95
N GLU A 32 9.22 34.17 22.88
CA GLU A 32 8.02 33.38 22.54
C GLU A 32 8.07 32.87 21.10
N LEU A 33 8.56 33.68 20.16
CA LEU A 33 8.75 33.29 18.77
C LEU A 33 9.80 32.18 18.62
N LEU A 34 10.90 32.24 19.38
CA LEU A 34 11.92 31.20 19.38
C LEU A 34 11.35 29.87 19.91
N GLU A 35 10.63 29.89 21.04
CA GLU A 35 9.97 28.69 21.59
C GLU A 35 8.95 28.10 20.62
N ALA A 36 8.11 28.95 20.01
CA ALA A 36 7.11 28.51 19.05
C ALA A 36 7.74 27.95 17.75
N THR A 37 8.87 28.51 17.31
CA THR A 37 9.62 28.01 16.15
C THR A 37 10.25 26.65 16.46
N ILE A 38 10.81 26.45 17.67
CA ILE A 38 11.35 25.15 18.10
C ILE A 38 10.26 24.08 18.17
N ALA A 39 9.02 24.46 18.53
CA ALA A 39 7.88 23.55 18.58
C ALA A 39 7.42 23.03 17.19
N ILE A 40 7.93 23.60 16.09
CA ILE A 40 7.66 23.16 14.72
C ILE A 40 9.01 22.76 14.08
N PRO A 41 9.47 21.50 14.27
CA PRO A 41 10.83 21.09 13.90
C PRO A 41 11.14 21.18 12.40
N THR A 42 10.11 21.31 11.56
CA THR A 42 10.23 21.40 10.11
C THR A 42 10.36 22.83 9.59
N LEU A 43 10.17 23.86 10.43
CA LEU A 43 10.42 25.27 10.13
C LEU A 43 11.93 25.57 10.10
N ASN A 44 12.58 25.15 9.01
CA ASN A 44 13.96 25.55 8.70
C ASN A 44 14.01 26.85 7.90
N SER A 45 15.20 27.44 7.75
CA SER A 45 15.42 28.70 7.02
C SER A 45 14.77 28.73 5.64
N ARG A 46 14.86 27.64 4.88
CA ARG A 46 14.25 27.54 3.53
C ARG A 46 12.73 27.61 3.56
N VAL A 47 12.09 27.07 4.59
CA VAL A 47 10.63 27.14 4.76
C VAL A 47 10.22 28.56 5.17
N LEU A 48 10.96 29.18 6.07
CA LEU A 48 10.76 30.57 6.49
C LEU A 48 10.96 31.55 5.33
N ASP A 49 12.01 31.39 4.53
CA ASP A 49 12.25 32.22 3.34
C ASP A 49 11.06 32.16 2.38
N ARG A 50 10.50 30.95 2.16
CA ARG A 50 9.33 30.76 1.31
C ARG A 50 8.06 31.35 1.93
N PHE A 51 7.91 31.26 3.25
CA PHE A 51 6.79 31.81 4.00
C PHE A 51 6.75 33.34 3.94
N PHE A 52 7.90 34.00 4.08
CA PHE A 52 8.03 35.45 3.99
C PHE A 52 8.01 35.98 2.56
N ALA A 53 8.37 35.15 1.56
CA ALA A 53 8.31 35.49 0.14
C ALA A 53 6.89 35.48 -0.46
N VAL A 54 5.86 35.07 0.29
CA VAL A 54 4.47 35.17 -0.17
C VAL A 54 4.08 36.65 -0.26
N GLU A 55 3.79 37.12 -1.48
CA GLU A 55 3.44 38.51 -1.78
C GLU A 55 2.16 38.95 -1.03
N SER A 56 2.02 40.25 -0.75
CA SER A 56 0.83 40.78 -0.09
C SER A 56 -0.40 40.67 -0.99
N ASP A 57 -1.58 40.56 -0.37
CA ASP A 57 -2.86 40.56 -1.08
C ASP A 57 -3.09 41.92 -1.77
N ASP A 58 -2.53 42.13 -2.96
CA ASP A 58 -2.85 43.28 -3.79
C ASP A 58 -4.23 43.07 -4.43
N LEU A 59 -5.26 43.63 -3.79
CA LEU A 59 -6.62 43.87 -4.30
C LEU A 59 -7.43 42.66 -4.85
N GLY A 60 -6.95 41.41 -4.74
CA GLY A 60 -7.58 40.25 -5.37
C GLY A 60 -8.53 39.43 -4.50
N ARG A 61 -8.15 39.09 -3.24
CA ARG A 61 -8.97 38.30 -2.32
C ARG A 61 -8.38 38.33 -0.89
N PRO A 62 -9.05 38.91 0.12
CA PRO A 62 -8.51 38.96 1.48
C PRO A 62 -8.35 37.54 2.05
N GLY A 63 -7.17 37.23 2.58
CA GLY A 63 -6.86 35.96 3.24
C GLY A 63 -6.17 34.93 2.35
N GLN A 64 -5.84 35.27 1.10
CA GLN A 64 -5.12 34.38 0.20
C GLN A 64 -3.68 34.17 0.68
N ARG A 65 -2.97 35.25 1.06
CA ARG A 65 -1.65 35.17 1.68
C ARG A 65 -1.63 34.27 2.91
N ALA A 66 -2.58 34.45 3.83
CA ALA A 66 -2.66 33.64 5.05
C ALA A 66 -2.88 32.16 4.75
N MET A 67 -3.68 31.85 3.72
CA MET A 67 -3.91 30.48 3.26
C MET A 67 -2.64 29.86 2.63
N GLU A 68 -1.92 30.59 1.79
CA GLU A 68 -0.68 30.11 1.15
C GLU A 68 0.45 29.93 2.16
N GLN A 69 0.60 30.86 3.10
CA GLN A 69 1.51 30.77 4.23
C GLN A 69 1.23 29.54 5.10
N ARG A 70 -0.05 29.29 5.41
CA ARG A 70 -0.49 28.08 6.12
C ARG A 70 -0.14 26.81 5.37
N LEU A 71 -0.37 26.79 4.05
CA LEU A 71 -0.05 25.64 3.21
C LEU A 71 1.45 25.31 3.22
N ILE A 72 2.33 26.33 3.21
CA ILE A 72 3.78 26.16 3.26
C ILE A 72 4.22 25.44 4.54
N VAL A 73 3.67 25.84 5.70
CA VAL A 73 4.00 25.23 6.99
C VAL A 73 3.42 23.82 7.10
N LEU A 74 2.15 23.62 6.77
CA LEU A 74 1.51 22.29 6.79
C LEU A 74 2.21 21.28 5.89
N LEU A 75 2.58 21.67 4.66
CA LEU A 75 3.31 20.79 3.74
C LEU A 75 4.72 20.48 4.24
N SER A 76 5.33 21.36 5.05
CA SER A 76 6.64 21.08 5.66
C SER A 76 6.56 19.98 6.72
N GLU A 77 5.45 19.90 7.46
CA GLU A 77 5.21 18.90 8.50
C GLU A 77 4.74 17.56 7.94
N LEU A 78 3.92 17.57 6.89
CA LEU A 78 3.36 16.33 6.31
C LEU A 78 4.35 15.54 5.43
N ARG A 79 5.21 16.23 4.66
CA ARG A 79 6.15 15.59 3.72
C ARG A 79 7.14 14.60 4.35
N PRO A 80 7.74 14.85 5.52
CA PRO A 80 8.59 13.87 6.21
C PRO A 80 7.86 12.56 6.52
N HIS A 81 6.60 12.61 6.94
CA HIS A 81 5.80 11.43 7.24
C HIS A 81 5.45 10.64 5.98
N GLU A 82 5.10 11.34 4.90
CA GLU A 82 4.80 10.71 3.61
C GLU A 82 6.03 10.03 3.00
N THR A 83 7.19 10.69 3.03
CA THR A 83 8.45 10.09 2.55
C THR A 83 8.88 8.88 3.36
N ALA A 84 8.71 8.90 4.69
CA ALA A 84 8.95 7.74 5.54
C ALA A 84 8.02 6.57 5.19
N ARG A 85 6.72 6.83 4.97
CA ARG A 85 5.73 5.84 4.53
C ARG A 85 6.11 5.21 3.19
N ILE A 86 6.52 6.00 2.20
CA ILE A 86 6.96 5.51 0.88
C ILE A 86 8.19 4.61 1.02
N ARG A 87 9.17 4.99 1.86
CA ARG A 87 10.37 4.17 2.11
C ARG A 87 10.00 2.83 2.74
N GLU A 88 9.10 2.81 3.71
CA GLU A 88 8.64 1.56 4.34
C GLU A 88 7.88 0.65 3.36
N LEU A 89 7.05 1.22 2.48
CA LEU A 89 6.41 0.46 1.41
C LEU A 89 7.43 -0.16 0.45
N HIS A 90 8.48 0.60 0.08
CA HIS A 90 9.53 0.10 -0.80
C HIS A 90 10.33 -1.04 -0.13
N LYS A 91 10.72 -0.88 1.14
CA LYS A 91 11.35 -1.95 1.93
C LYS A 91 10.44 -3.17 2.04
N ALA A 92 9.14 -2.98 2.26
CA ALA A 92 8.17 -4.07 2.33
C ALA A 92 8.06 -4.82 1.00
N ARG A 93 8.07 -4.10 -0.13
CA ARG A 93 8.11 -4.70 -1.48
C ARG A 93 9.40 -5.48 -1.69
N GLN A 94 10.56 -4.94 -1.30
CA GLN A 94 11.83 -5.65 -1.40
C GLN A 94 11.83 -6.95 -0.59
N ARG A 95 11.34 -6.90 0.67
CA ARG A 95 11.16 -8.11 1.50
C ARG A 95 10.28 -9.16 0.83
N ARG A 96 9.29 -8.76 0.03
CA ARG A 96 8.46 -9.70 -0.76
C ARG A 96 9.24 -10.30 -1.92
N LEU A 97 10.02 -9.49 -2.64
CA LEU A 97 10.86 -9.96 -3.75
C LEU A 97 11.95 -10.92 -3.28
N ASP A 98 12.64 -10.59 -2.20
CA ASP A 98 13.70 -11.42 -1.63
C ASP A 98 13.16 -12.80 -1.22
N ARG A 99 11.96 -12.86 -0.62
CA ARG A 99 11.26 -14.14 -0.32
C ARG A 99 10.96 -14.96 -1.58
N THR A 100 10.71 -14.32 -2.72
CA THR A 100 10.34 -15.01 -3.97
C THR A 100 11.52 -15.38 -4.87
N THR A 101 12.75 -14.99 -4.50
CA THR A 101 13.92 -15.25 -5.35
C THR A 101 14.19 -16.75 -5.40
N ARG A 102 13.89 -17.36 -6.55
CA ARG A 102 14.09 -18.79 -6.81
C ARG A 102 15.58 -19.10 -6.88
N ILE A 103 16.11 -19.80 -5.88
CA ILE A 103 17.40 -20.49 -6.02
C ILE A 103 17.10 -21.84 -6.67
N GLY A 104 17.25 -21.91 -7.99
CA GLY A 104 17.20 -23.16 -8.73
C GLY A 104 18.51 -23.94 -8.54
N GLY A 105 18.68 -24.60 -7.39
CA GLY A 105 19.82 -25.47 -7.13
C GLY A 105 19.56 -26.89 -7.63
N THR A 106 20.43 -27.41 -8.50
CA THR A 106 20.49 -28.84 -8.81
C THR A 106 21.17 -29.58 -7.66
N VAL A 107 20.41 -30.34 -6.87
CA VAL A 107 20.98 -31.18 -5.81
C VAL A 107 21.60 -32.43 -6.43
N GLU A 108 22.90 -32.61 -6.26
CA GLU A 108 23.57 -33.87 -6.62
C GLU A 108 23.16 -34.97 -5.62
N LEU A 109 22.40 -35.95 -6.10
CA LEU A 109 21.95 -37.08 -5.29
C LEU A 109 23.09 -38.10 -5.12
N PRO A 110 23.23 -38.73 -3.93
CA PRO A 110 24.22 -39.78 -3.74
C PRO A 110 23.96 -40.97 -4.67
N THR A 111 24.92 -41.28 -5.54
CA THR A 111 24.85 -42.40 -6.49
C THR A 111 25.56 -43.67 -5.99
N LYS A 112 26.40 -43.53 -4.96
CA LYS A 112 27.25 -44.61 -4.41
C LYS A 112 26.93 -44.87 -2.94
N CYS A 113 27.05 -46.13 -2.53
CA CYS A 113 26.90 -46.55 -1.15
C CYS A 113 28.02 -45.95 -0.29
N ALA A 114 27.66 -45.31 0.83
CA ALA A 114 28.61 -44.66 1.73
C ALA A 114 29.62 -45.60 2.40
N ARG A 115 29.41 -46.92 2.33
CA ARG A 115 30.32 -47.91 2.93
C ARG A 115 31.14 -48.68 1.91
N CYS A 116 30.48 -49.40 1.00
CA CYS A 116 31.15 -50.28 0.04
C CYS A 116 31.37 -49.66 -1.34
N GLY A 117 30.93 -48.41 -1.57
CA GLY A 117 31.08 -47.72 -2.85
C GLY A 117 30.20 -48.25 -3.99
N SER A 118 29.46 -49.36 -3.79
CA SER A 118 28.57 -49.94 -4.81
C SER A 118 27.49 -48.95 -5.24
N GLN A 119 27.09 -48.99 -6.52
CA GLN A 119 26.03 -48.14 -7.05
C GLN A 119 24.69 -48.38 -6.35
N LEU A 120 24.02 -47.30 -5.97
CA LEU A 120 22.72 -47.35 -5.30
C LEU A 120 21.60 -47.58 -6.33
N LYS A 121 20.80 -48.62 -6.11
CA LYS A 121 19.56 -48.87 -6.87
C LYS A 121 18.44 -47.99 -6.30
N ASP A 122 17.63 -47.40 -7.18
CA ASP A 122 16.46 -46.54 -6.87
C ASP A 122 16.76 -45.24 -6.12
N VAL A 123 17.57 -44.36 -6.72
CA VAL A 123 17.76 -42.99 -6.23
C VAL A 123 16.52 -42.17 -6.62
N ARG A 124 15.58 -41.99 -5.70
CA ARG A 124 14.39 -41.17 -5.93
C ARG A 124 14.77 -39.68 -5.89
N PRO A 125 14.27 -38.86 -6.83
CA PRO A 125 14.54 -37.42 -6.85
C PRO A 125 13.83 -36.67 -5.71
N THR A 126 12.83 -37.28 -5.09
CA THR A 126 12.05 -36.69 -4.00
C THR A 126 12.07 -37.59 -2.76
N GLY A 127 12.07 -36.96 -1.57
CA GLY A 127 12.11 -37.64 -0.27
C GLY A 127 13.53 -37.89 0.26
N ARG A 128 13.65 -38.75 1.28
CA ARG A 128 14.95 -39.05 1.92
C ARG A 128 15.80 -39.94 1.00
N PRO A 129 16.97 -39.47 0.51
CA PRO A 129 17.82 -40.28 -0.35
C PRO A 129 18.32 -41.54 0.37
N ARG A 130 18.45 -42.63 -0.37
CA ARG A 130 19.05 -43.86 0.13
C ARG A 130 20.57 -43.67 0.19
N ILE A 131 21.20 -43.98 1.33
CA ILE A 131 22.65 -43.79 1.54
C ILE A 131 23.42 -45.13 1.43
N TYR A 132 22.75 -46.26 1.69
CA TYR A 132 23.35 -47.60 1.72
C TYR A 132 22.66 -48.54 0.75
N CYS A 133 23.43 -49.39 0.08
CA CYS A 133 22.90 -50.38 -0.86
C CYS A 133 22.06 -51.46 -0.18
N SER A 134 22.33 -51.81 1.07
CA SER A 134 21.59 -52.85 1.81
C SER A 134 21.52 -52.59 3.33
N PRO A 135 20.59 -53.24 4.06
CA PRO A 135 20.56 -53.22 5.52
C PRO A 135 21.85 -53.75 6.16
N ALA A 136 22.51 -54.73 5.54
CA ALA A 136 23.80 -55.25 6.01
C ALA A 136 24.90 -54.17 5.97
N CYS A 137 24.97 -53.40 4.87
CA CYS A 137 25.88 -52.26 4.78
C CYS A 137 25.56 -51.16 5.80
N ARG A 138 24.28 -50.92 6.09
CA ARG A 138 23.85 -49.97 7.13
C ARG A 138 24.30 -50.43 8.53
N LYS A 139 24.05 -51.69 8.87
CA LYS A 139 24.38 -52.26 10.20
C LYS A 139 25.88 -52.20 10.42
N ALA A 140 26.66 -52.64 9.45
CA ALA A 140 28.08 -52.73 9.67
C ALA A 140 28.81 -51.39 9.43
N ALA A 141 28.22 -50.41 8.72
CA ALA A 141 28.67 -49.00 8.82
C ALA A 141 28.45 -48.42 10.22
N TYR A 142 27.38 -48.82 10.90
CA TYR A 142 27.16 -48.44 12.30
C TYR A 142 28.20 -49.09 13.22
N GLU A 143 28.53 -50.37 13.01
CA GLU A 143 29.59 -51.06 13.74
C GLU A 143 30.97 -50.43 13.50
N ASP A 144 31.33 -50.04 12.27
CA ASP A 144 32.59 -49.36 12.00
C ASP A 144 32.71 -48.02 12.74
N ARG A 145 31.62 -47.23 12.81
CA ARG A 145 31.56 -46.00 13.60
C ARG A 145 31.68 -46.26 15.10
N ARG A 146 31.03 -47.31 15.59
CA ARG A 146 31.06 -47.72 17.00
C ARG A 146 32.45 -48.22 17.42
N ALA A 147 33.17 -48.86 16.50
CA ALA A 147 34.52 -49.37 16.71
C ALA A 147 35.61 -48.33 16.44
N HIS A 148 35.25 -47.07 16.15
CA HIS A 148 36.19 -45.99 15.82
C HIS A 148 37.20 -46.36 14.74
N ARG A 149 36.78 -47.11 13.70
CA ARG A 149 37.68 -47.43 12.58
C ARG A 149 37.95 -46.20 11.74
N ASP A 150 39.19 -46.04 11.30
CA ASP A 150 39.58 -44.97 10.38
C ASP A 150 38.77 -45.03 9.08
N GLY A 151 38.23 -43.88 8.66
CA GLY A 151 37.34 -43.76 7.50
C GLY A 151 35.86 -44.06 7.75
N ALA A 152 35.45 -44.44 8.97
CA ALA A 152 34.05 -44.72 9.30
C ALA A 152 33.16 -43.46 9.38
N VAL A 153 33.77 -42.29 9.51
CA VAL A 153 33.09 -40.99 9.56
C VAL A 153 33.49 -40.20 8.32
N ASN A 154 32.59 -40.16 7.33
CA ASN A 154 32.72 -39.25 6.19
C ASN A 154 31.76 -38.06 6.40
N VAL A 155 32.31 -36.85 6.46
CA VAL A 155 31.53 -35.61 6.60
C VAL A 155 31.06 -35.21 5.21
N GLN A 156 29.80 -35.49 4.89
CA GLN A 156 29.18 -34.96 3.68
C GLN A 156 28.53 -33.62 4.01
N VAL A 157 29.09 -32.53 3.48
CA VAL A 157 28.44 -31.22 3.50
C VAL A 157 27.28 -31.28 2.51
N VAL A 158 26.06 -31.42 3.05
CA VAL A 158 24.83 -31.37 2.25
C VAL A 158 24.22 -29.99 2.44
N GLU A 159 24.10 -29.22 1.36
CA GLU A 159 23.28 -28.01 1.38
C GLU A 159 21.84 -28.40 1.70
N ARG A 160 21.36 -27.92 2.85
CA ARG A 160 20.01 -28.21 3.32
C ARG A 160 19.02 -27.46 2.42
N VAL A 161 18.39 -28.20 1.51
CA VAL A 161 17.22 -27.67 0.77
C VAL A 161 16.08 -27.48 1.75
N VAL A 162 15.80 -26.21 2.06
CA VAL A 162 14.61 -25.78 2.79
C VAL A 162 13.41 -25.96 1.85
N THR A 163 12.68 -27.07 2.01
CA THR A 163 11.39 -27.24 1.33
C THR A 163 10.38 -26.28 1.95
N GLU A 164 10.05 -25.22 1.21
CA GLU A 164 9.09 -24.21 1.63
C GLU A 164 7.65 -24.78 1.55
N ILE A 165 6.90 -24.70 2.65
CA ILE A 165 5.46 -25.00 2.66
C ILE A 165 4.77 -23.84 1.93
N ARG A 166 4.25 -24.12 0.74
CA ARG A 166 3.53 -23.13 -0.08
C ARG A 166 2.08 -23.05 0.37
N GLU A 167 1.72 -22.00 1.08
CA GLU A 167 0.32 -21.57 1.13
C GLU A 167 -0.03 -20.89 -0.19
N ARG A 168 -0.74 -21.60 -1.07
CA ARG A 168 -1.31 -21.01 -2.27
C ARG A 168 -2.52 -20.17 -1.85
N ARG A 169 -2.33 -18.87 -1.67
CA ARG A 169 -3.46 -17.93 -1.69
C ARG A 169 -4.02 -17.94 -3.11
N ILE A 170 -5.19 -18.54 -3.25
CA ILE A 170 -6.02 -18.41 -4.44
C ILE A 170 -6.78 -17.11 -4.20
N ASP A 171 -6.48 -16.08 -4.98
CA ASP A 171 -7.34 -14.89 -5.04
C ASP A 171 -8.68 -15.37 -5.60
N VAL A 172 -9.60 -15.67 -4.70
CA VAL A 172 -10.97 -16.01 -5.07
C VAL A 172 -11.53 -14.74 -5.70
N PRO A 173 -11.97 -14.77 -6.97
CA PRO A 173 -12.61 -13.62 -7.58
C PRO A 173 -13.90 -13.37 -6.81
N HIS A 174 -13.87 -12.42 -5.88
CA HIS A 174 -15.07 -11.98 -5.22
C HIS A 174 -15.94 -11.23 -6.24
N PRO A 175 -17.27 -11.40 -6.18
CA PRO A 175 -18.16 -10.80 -7.16
C PRO A 175 -18.01 -9.28 -7.17
N ARG A 176 -17.94 -8.68 -8.36
CA ARG A 176 -17.75 -7.23 -8.53
C ARG A 176 -18.76 -6.38 -7.74
N THR A 177 -19.97 -6.90 -7.56
CA THR A 177 -21.02 -6.26 -6.76
C THR A 177 -20.60 -6.10 -5.29
N GLU A 178 -19.91 -7.07 -4.71
CA GLU A 178 -19.43 -7.01 -3.34
C GLU A 178 -18.30 -5.97 -3.19
N CYS A 179 -17.38 -5.90 -4.17
CA CYS A 179 -16.38 -4.83 -4.24
C CYS A 179 -17.04 -3.44 -4.24
N ILE A 180 -18.10 -3.27 -5.04
CA ILE A 180 -18.81 -1.99 -5.16
C ILE A 180 -19.47 -1.61 -3.84
N LEU A 181 -20.12 -2.57 -3.17
CA LEU A 181 -20.74 -2.34 -1.87
C LEU A 181 -19.71 -2.00 -0.78
N GLU A 182 -18.55 -2.66 -0.79
CA GLU A 182 -17.45 -2.35 0.13
C GLU A 182 -16.89 -0.94 -0.10
N VAL A 183 -16.76 -0.51 -1.35
CA VAL A 183 -16.36 0.87 -1.69
C VAL A 183 -17.38 1.88 -1.17
N PHE A 184 -18.68 1.60 -1.28
CA PHE A 184 -19.72 2.48 -0.72
C PHE A 184 -19.80 2.44 0.80
N ALA A 185 -19.28 1.40 1.45
CA ALA A 185 -19.22 1.29 2.91
C ALA A 185 -17.99 1.99 3.51
N ASN A 186 -17.04 2.44 2.69
CA ASN A 186 -15.80 3.09 3.11
C ASN A 186 -15.73 4.52 2.51
N ASP A 187 -15.89 5.53 3.35
CA ASP A 187 -15.94 6.93 2.93
C ASP A 187 -14.64 7.40 2.24
N ASP A 188 -13.47 6.93 2.69
CA ASP A 188 -12.19 7.23 2.05
C ASP A 188 -12.09 6.59 0.67
N ALA A 189 -12.58 5.36 0.52
CA ALA A 189 -12.62 4.69 -0.78
C ALA A 189 -13.55 5.44 -1.74
N LEU A 190 -14.69 5.93 -1.26
CA LEU A 190 -15.62 6.73 -2.04
C LEU A 190 -14.98 8.04 -2.53
N VAL A 191 -14.31 8.78 -1.64
CA VAL A 191 -13.61 10.03 -1.99
C VAL A 191 -12.52 9.77 -3.04
N ASN A 192 -11.75 8.70 -2.89
CA ASN A 192 -10.72 8.32 -3.86
C ASN A 192 -11.30 8.00 -5.24
N VAL A 193 -12.45 7.32 -5.30
CA VAL A 193 -13.16 7.06 -6.56
C VAL A 193 -13.61 8.37 -7.23
N ILE A 194 -14.14 9.32 -6.45
CA ILE A 194 -14.55 10.63 -6.98
C ILE A 194 -13.36 11.37 -7.58
N TRP A 195 -12.22 11.42 -6.88
CA TRP A 195 -11.01 12.08 -7.40
C TRP A 195 -10.48 11.39 -8.66
N ALA A 196 -10.43 10.06 -8.67
CA ALA A 196 -10.01 9.29 -9.85
C ALA A 196 -10.91 9.57 -11.06
N LEU A 197 -12.22 9.69 -10.86
CA LEU A 197 -13.17 10.06 -11.93
C LEU A 197 -12.96 11.50 -12.41
N ILE A 198 -12.73 12.45 -11.50
CA ILE A 198 -12.44 13.85 -11.85
C ILE A 198 -11.15 13.94 -12.68
N GLU A 199 -10.10 13.22 -12.29
CA GLU A 199 -8.85 13.16 -13.04
C GLU A 199 -9.02 12.48 -14.41
N ALA A 200 -9.78 11.39 -14.48
CA ALA A 200 -10.06 10.72 -15.75
C ALA A 200 -10.79 11.65 -16.75
N VAL A 201 -11.76 12.42 -16.25
CA VAL A 201 -12.50 13.41 -17.05
C VAL A 201 -11.61 14.60 -17.44
N ARG A 202 -10.81 15.13 -16.51
CA ARG A 202 -9.91 16.28 -16.77
C ARG A 202 -8.75 15.91 -17.70
N GLY A 203 -8.22 14.71 -17.56
CA GLY A 203 -7.07 14.24 -18.32
C GLY A 203 -7.41 13.83 -19.75
N GLY A 204 -8.68 13.58 -20.08
CA GLY A 204 -9.09 13.13 -21.42
C GLY A 204 -8.48 11.78 -21.84
N HIS A 205 -7.87 11.04 -20.91
CA HIS A 205 -7.13 9.81 -21.19
C HIS A 205 -8.05 8.59 -21.38
N ASP A 206 -9.28 8.66 -20.88
CA ASP A 206 -10.25 7.58 -21.05
C ASP A 206 -11.25 7.92 -22.17
N PRO A 207 -11.22 7.19 -23.29
CA PRO A 207 -12.14 7.41 -24.41
C PRO A 207 -13.62 7.35 -24.02
N ALA A 208 -13.98 6.61 -22.96
CA ALA A 208 -15.37 6.46 -22.52
C ALA A 208 -15.99 7.76 -21.98
N PHE A 209 -15.18 8.71 -21.51
CA PHE A 209 -15.64 10.00 -20.98
C PHE A 209 -15.48 11.15 -21.97
N SER A 210 -15.02 10.88 -23.21
CA SER A 210 -14.94 11.90 -24.25
C SER A 210 -16.31 12.15 -24.91
N PRO A 211 -16.77 13.42 -25.00
CA PRO A 211 -18.01 13.79 -25.69
C PRO A 211 -18.03 13.42 -27.19
N ASP A 212 -16.86 13.22 -27.78
CA ASP A 212 -16.70 12.89 -29.20
C ASP A 212 -17.02 11.42 -29.50
N GLN A 213 -17.17 10.57 -28.47
CA GLN A 213 -17.50 9.16 -28.63
C GLN A 213 -19.00 8.90 -28.49
N PRO A 214 -19.61 8.10 -29.38
CA PRO A 214 -21.04 7.75 -29.27
C PRO A 214 -21.36 7.02 -27.96
N ARG A 215 -20.40 6.24 -27.43
CA ARG A 215 -20.52 5.52 -26.15
C ARG A 215 -20.75 6.44 -24.95
N PHE A 216 -20.21 7.66 -24.97
CA PHE A 216 -20.46 8.67 -23.94
C PHE A 216 -21.94 9.06 -23.89
N TRP A 217 -22.53 9.28 -25.07
CA TRP A 217 -23.95 9.63 -25.20
C TRP A 217 -24.87 8.46 -24.85
N ASP A 218 -24.48 7.23 -25.14
CA ASP A 218 -25.23 6.03 -24.74
C ASP A 218 -25.28 5.87 -23.21
N LEU A 219 -24.14 6.03 -22.54
CA LEU A 219 -24.04 6.01 -21.06
C LEU A 219 -24.87 7.14 -20.44
N LEU A 220 -24.78 8.36 -20.98
CA LEU A 220 -25.54 9.51 -20.49
C LEU A 220 -27.05 9.31 -20.65
N GLN A 221 -27.49 8.72 -21.76
CA GLN A 221 -28.90 8.40 -21.99
C GLN A 221 -29.41 7.31 -21.06
N GLN A 222 -28.61 6.26 -20.84
CA GLN A 222 -28.93 5.17 -19.93
C GLN A 222 -29.14 5.65 -18.48
N HIS A 223 -28.34 6.62 -18.02
CA HIS A 223 -28.42 7.15 -16.66
C HIS A 223 -29.25 8.43 -16.51
N ARG A 224 -29.68 9.06 -17.62
CA ARG A 224 -30.58 10.24 -17.63
C ARG A 224 -31.93 9.98 -16.96
N GLY A 225 -32.40 8.72 -16.98
CA GLY A 225 -33.60 8.29 -16.27
C GLY A 225 -33.44 8.27 -14.75
N ALA A 226 -32.25 7.96 -14.24
CA ALA A 226 -31.94 7.89 -12.81
C ALA A 226 -31.75 9.30 -12.18
N LEU A 227 -31.26 10.27 -12.97
CA LEU A 227 -31.09 11.67 -12.53
C LEU A 227 -32.41 12.45 -12.46
N ARG A 228 -33.49 11.96 -13.09
CA ARG A 228 -34.84 12.47 -12.86
C ARG A 228 -35.37 11.87 -11.56
N GLY A 229 -35.02 12.48 -10.44
CA GLY A 229 -35.51 12.05 -9.13
C GLY A 229 -37.04 11.88 -9.09
N PRO A 230 -37.56 11.04 -8.18
CA PRO A 230 -38.99 10.70 -8.08
C PRO A 230 -39.93 11.91 -7.82
N GLY A 231 -39.38 13.11 -7.59
CA GLY A 231 -40.13 14.34 -7.32
C GLY A 231 -40.94 14.90 -8.51
N GLN A 232 -40.56 14.63 -9.77
CA GLN A 232 -41.31 15.18 -10.92
C GLN A 232 -42.56 14.38 -11.29
N ALA A 233 -42.63 13.10 -10.93
CA ALA A 233 -43.82 12.27 -11.17
C ALA A 233 -45.01 12.68 -10.26
N ARG A 234 -44.73 13.16 -9.04
CA ARG A 234 -45.78 13.61 -8.09
C ARG A 234 -46.46 14.92 -8.50
N ARG A 235 -45.78 15.83 -9.20
CA ARG A 235 -46.40 17.08 -9.72
C ARG A 235 -47.39 16.83 -10.85
N LYS A 236 -47.16 15.84 -11.71
CA LYS A 236 -48.09 15.49 -12.80
C LYS A 236 -49.36 14.83 -12.30
N LEU A 237 -49.29 14.01 -11.24
CA LEU A 237 -50.47 13.38 -10.63
C LEU A 237 -51.35 14.35 -9.82
N ARG A 238 -50.80 15.46 -9.31
CA ARG A 238 -51.59 16.49 -8.61
C ARG A 238 -52.31 17.44 -9.57
N ALA A 239 -51.72 17.72 -10.74
CA ALA A 239 -52.32 18.56 -11.78
C ALA A 239 -53.43 17.86 -12.57
N THR A 240 -53.41 16.53 -12.69
CA THR A 240 -54.50 15.76 -13.30
C THR A 240 -55.68 15.52 -12.37
N ARG A 241 -55.48 15.60 -11.04
CA ARG A 241 -56.56 15.44 -10.06
C ARG A 241 -57.38 16.73 -9.84
N THR A 242 -56.80 17.91 -10.05
CA THR A 242 -57.54 19.18 -10.02
C THR A 242 -58.31 19.49 -11.30
N ARG A 243 -57.96 18.88 -12.44
CA ARG A 243 -58.73 19.02 -13.71
C ARG A 243 -59.92 18.06 -13.86
N ARG A 244 -60.07 17.07 -12.98
CA ARG A 244 -61.19 16.12 -12.97
C ARG A 244 -62.26 16.44 -11.91
N ALA A 245 -62.06 17.53 -11.16
CA ALA A 245 -62.96 17.99 -10.09
C ALA A 245 -63.44 19.44 -10.34
N SER A 246 -63.53 19.85 -11.60
CA SER A 246 -64.19 21.06 -12.07
C SER A 246 -65.04 20.73 -13.28
#